data_AF-A0A2M9YMF0-F1
#
_entry.id   AF-A0A2M9YMF0-F1
#
_cell.length_a   1.000
_cell.length_b   1.000
_cell.length_c   1.000
_cell.angle_alpha   90.00
_cell.angle_beta   90.00
_cell.angle_gamma   90.00
#
_symmetry.space_group_name_H-M   'P 1'
#
loop_
_entity.id
_entity.type
_entity.pdbx_description
1 polymer ?
#
loop_
_entity_poly.entity_id
_entity_poly.type
_entity_poly.pdbx_seq_one_letter_code
_entity_poly.pdbx_strand_id
1 'polypeptide(L)'
;MRRYSAITVSRIFILLLYGCKISYGFLTAGLPKPDRHDRTRTFAGYEFFLWNCVEGKRIIVYRWEPEMPFLDFDPYHKDEARCQELTEFESKNGILKIRL
;
A
#
# COMPACT_ATOMS: atom_id res chain seq x y z
N MET A 1 -10.35 9.01 -50.81
CA MET A 1 -9.33 9.62 -49.92
C MET A 1 -10.04 10.33 -48.77
N ARG A 2 -9.37 10.44 -47.59
CA ARG A 2 -9.82 10.93 -46.26
C ARG A 2 -10.48 9.83 -45.41
N ARG A 3 -9.77 8.96 -44.67
CA ARG A 3 -8.75 9.13 -43.60
C ARG A 3 -9.19 9.99 -42.40
N TYR A 4 -10.32 9.70 -41.73
CA TYR A 4 -10.61 10.30 -40.42
C TYR A 4 -11.50 9.41 -39.53
N SER A 5 -10.99 8.28 -39.03
CA SER A 5 -11.68 7.53 -37.95
C SER A 5 -10.74 6.85 -36.94
N ALA A 6 -9.43 7.11 -37.00
CA ALA A 6 -8.45 6.50 -36.07
C ALA A 6 -8.09 7.40 -34.87
N ILE A 7 -8.48 8.68 -34.88
CA ILE A 7 -7.98 9.67 -33.91
C ILE A 7 -8.84 9.71 -32.64
N THR A 8 -10.13 9.37 -32.73
CA THR A 8 -11.09 9.52 -31.62
C THR A 8 -10.96 8.43 -30.54
N VAL A 9 -10.49 7.23 -30.90
CA VAL A 9 -10.30 6.10 -29.95
C VAL A 9 -9.12 6.36 -29.00
N SER A 10 -8.16 7.18 -29.42
CA SER A 10 -6.92 7.44 -28.68
C SER A 10 -7.10 8.31 -27.42
N ARG A 11 -8.11 9.19 -27.38
CA ARG A 11 -8.29 10.12 -26.23
C ARG A 11 -9.00 9.50 -25.02
N ILE A 12 -9.82 8.46 -25.21
CA ILE A 12 -10.51 7.77 -24.12
C ILE A 12 -9.57 6.82 -23.37
N PHE A 13 -8.61 6.22 -24.09
CA PHE A 13 -7.65 5.27 -23.51
C PHE A 13 -6.64 5.92 -22.55
N ILE A 14 -6.36 7.22 -22.70
CA ILE A 14 -5.42 7.95 -21.86
C ILE A 14 -6.05 8.33 -20.51
N LEU A 15 -7.37 8.54 -20.43
CA LEU A 15 -8.07 8.88 -19.18
C LEU A 15 -8.16 7.70 -18.19
N LEU A 16 -8.08 6.45 -18.65
CA LEU A 16 -8.14 5.25 -17.79
C LEU A 16 -6.79 4.88 -17.14
N LEU A 17 -5.69 5.51 -17.56
CA LEU A 17 -4.34 5.23 -17.02
C LEU A 17 -3.93 6.17 -15.88
N TYR A 18 -4.70 7.23 -15.61
CA TYR A 18 -4.39 8.20 -14.56
C TYR A 18 -5.25 7.93 -13.31
N GLY A 19 -4.69 7.15 -12.38
CA GLY A 19 -5.06 7.28 -10.96
C GLY A 19 -5.96 6.19 -10.39
N CYS A 20 -5.66 4.91 -10.65
CA CYS A 20 -6.17 3.86 -9.77
C CYS A 20 -5.44 3.99 -8.42
N LYS A 21 -5.98 4.84 -7.53
CA LYS A 21 -5.52 4.94 -6.14
C LYS A 21 -5.77 3.61 -5.48
N ILE A 22 -4.73 2.97 -4.96
CA ILE A 22 -4.88 1.67 -4.36
C ILE A 22 -5.46 1.87 -2.96
N SER A 23 -6.76 1.59 -2.83
CA SER A 23 -7.44 1.63 -1.54
C SER A 23 -6.92 0.52 -0.62
N TYR A 24 -6.89 0.78 0.69
CA TYR A 24 -6.65 -0.23 1.72
C TYR A 24 -7.48 -1.50 1.49
N GLY A 25 -8.75 -1.34 1.10
CA GLY A 25 -9.64 -2.48 0.85
C GLY A 25 -9.21 -3.35 -0.33
N PHE A 26 -8.49 -2.80 -1.31
CA PHE A 26 -7.94 -3.58 -2.42
C PHE A 26 -6.67 -4.33 -2.00
N LEU A 27 -5.79 -3.70 -1.21
CA LEU A 27 -4.55 -4.33 -0.71
C LEU A 27 -4.81 -5.45 0.29
N THR A 28 -5.92 -5.36 1.01
CA THR A 28 -6.32 -6.29 2.07
C THR A 28 -7.45 -7.24 1.65
N ALA A 29 -7.87 -7.19 0.39
CA ALA A 29 -8.90 -8.09 -0.12
C ALA A 29 -8.49 -9.55 0.09
N GLY A 30 -9.33 -10.32 0.78
CA GLY A 30 -9.07 -11.74 1.09
C GLY A 30 -8.18 -11.99 2.31
N LEU A 31 -7.59 -10.95 2.91
CA LEU A 31 -6.86 -11.10 4.17
C LEU A 31 -7.84 -11.16 5.36
N PRO A 32 -7.53 -11.94 6.41
CA PRO A 32 -8.27 -11.91 7.66
C PRO A 32 -8.08 -10.57 8.38
N LYS A 33 -8.74 -10.39 9.52
CA LYS A 33 -8.48 -9.22 10.39
C LYS A 33 -6.98 -9.15 10.75
N PRO A 34 -6.35 -7.96 10.74
CA PRO A 34 -4.94 -7.81 11.10
C PRO A 34 -4.67 -8.24 12.55
N ASP A 35 -3.51 -8.86 12.76
CA ASP A 35 -3.03 -9.28 14.08
C ASP A 35 -2.66 -8.07 14.95
N ARG A 36 -2.09 -7.04 14.32
CA ARG A 36 -1.75 -5.78 14.99
C ARG A 36 -2.10 -4.61 14.10
N HIS A 37 -2.65 -3.57 14.71
CA HIS A 37 -2.91 -2.28 14.09
C HIS A 37 -2.53 -1.21 15.10
N ASP A 38 -1.68 -0.27 14.68
CA ASP A 38 -1.17 0.78 15.54
C ASP A 38 -0.85 2.03 14.71
N ARG A 39 -0.81 3.18 15.38
CA ARG A 39 -0.50 4.48 14.79
C ARG A 39 0.51 5.18 15.66
N THR A 40 1.66 5.54 15.07
CA THR A 40 2.79 6.05 15.85
C THR A 40 2.57 7.45 16.39
N ARG A 41 2.31 8.45 15.53
CA ARG A 41 2.08 9.85 15.90
C ARG A 41 1.20 10.57 14.86
N THR A 42 0.60 11.70 15.24
CA THR A 42 -0.22 12.54 14.34
C THR A 42 0.64 13.33 13.35
N PHE A 43 1.79 13.86 13.80
CA PHE A 43 2.72 14.62 12.95
C PHE A 43 3.90 13.75 12.52
N ALA A 44 4.16 13.70 11.21
CA ALA A 44 5.21 12.88 10.59
C ALA A 44 5.18 11.39 11.01
N GLY A 45 4.00 10.87 11.37
CA GLY A 45 3.80 9.47 11.75
C GLY A 45 3.33 8.61 10.60
N TYR A 46 3.05 7.35 10.94
CA TYR A 46 2.44 6.38 10.05
C TYR A 46 1.42 5.52 10.81
N GLU A 47 0.42 5.05 10.08
CA GLU A 47 -0.52 4.03 10.51
C GLU A 47 -0.15 2.73 9.80
N PHE A 48 -0.12 1.60 10.54
CA PHE A 48 0.19 0.31 9.94
C PHE A 48 -0.72 -0.82 10.44
N PHE A 49 -0.92 -1.80 9.59
CA PHE A 49 -1.69 -3.01 9.79
C PHE A 49 -0.78 -4.19 9.49
N LEU A 50 -0.68 -5.13 10.43
CA LEU A 50 0.25 -6.23 10.37
C LEU A 50 -0.48 -7.56 10.44
N TRP A 51 -0.03 -8.48 9.60
CA TRP A 51 -0.32 -9.90 9.65
C TRP A 51 0.99 -10.65 9.84
N ASN A 52 1.11 -11.40 10.93
CA ASN A 52 2.34 -12.08 11.30
C ASN A 52 2.67 -13.25 10.37
N CYS A 53 1.65 -14.03 9.99
CA CYS A 53 1.79 -15.16 9.08
C CYS A 53 0.42 -15.55 8.50
N VAL A 54 0.09 -15.00 7.33
CA VAL A 54 -1.10 -15.36 6.55
C VAL A 54 -0.62 -15.92 5.22
N GLU A 55 -1.10 -17.11 4.86
CA GLU A 55 -0.68 -17.82 3.63
C GLU A 55 0.85 -18.01 3.51
N GLY A 56 1.54 -18.20 4.64
CA GLY A 56 3.00 -18.35 4.67
C GLY A 56 3.78 -17.04 4.49
N LYS A 57 3.10 -15.89 4.56
CA LYS A 57 3.71 -14.56 4.44
C LYS A 57 3.44 -13.69 5.65
N ARG A 58 4.43 -12.91 6.04
CA ARG A 58 4.25 -11.74 6.90
C ARG A 58 3.90 -10.56 6.02
N ILE A 59 2.79 -9.89 6.31
CA ILE A 59 2.27 -8.80 5.48
C ILE A 59 2.15 -7.56 6.36
N ILE A 60 2.64 -6.42 5.89
CA ILE A 60 2.36 -5.12 6.50
C ILE A 60 1.75 -4.20 5.45
N VAL A 61 0.67 -3.53 5.82
CA VAL A 61 0.07 -2.46 5.03
C VAL A 61 0.20 -1.18 5.84
N TYR A 62 0.77 -0.13 5.27
CA TYR A 62 1.04 1.12 5.99
C TYR A 62 0.67 2.35 5.18
N ARG A 63 0.36 3.44 5.88
CA ARG A 63 0.19 4.77 5.29
C ARG A 63 0.91 5.82 6.09
N TRP A 64 1.48 6.80 5.39
CA TRP A 64 2.01 8.00 6.03
C TRP A 64 0.90 8.99 6.36
N GLU A 65 1.08 9.76 7.42
CA GLU A 65 0.12 10.80 7.80
C GLU A 65 0.11 11.94 6.77
N PRO A 66 -1.08 12.43 6.36
CA PRO A 66 -1.24 13.39 5.25
C PRO A 66 -0.66 14.77 5.54
N GLU A 67 -0.28 15.05 6.80
CA GLU A 67 0.44 16.26 7.19
C GLU A 67 1.87 16.33 6.60
N MET A 68 2.35 15.25 5.95
CA MET A 68 3.56 15.25 5.12
C MET A 68 3.20 15.44 3.64
N PRO A 69 3.23 16.68 3.10
CA PRO A 69 2.74 17.01 1.75
C PRO A 69 3.61 16.47 0.59
N PHE A 70 4.65 15.68 0.88
CA PHE A 70 5.66 15.26 -0.10
C PHE A 70 5.73 13.76 -0.34
N LEU A 71 4.96 12.93 0.39
CA LEU A 71 5.36 11.51 0.55
C LEU A 71 4.63 10.48 -0.31
N ASP A 72 3.41 10.69 -0.80
CA ASP A 72 2.89 9.98 -1.98
C ASP A 72 1.40 10.33 -2.24
N PHE A 73 1.00 10.28 -3.52
CA PHE A 73 -0.42 10.39 -3.90
C PHE A 73 -1.21 9.10 -3.63
N ASP A 74 -0.51 8.00 -3.33
CA ASP A 74 -1.08 6.71 -2.99
C ASP A 74 -1.07 6.56 -1.46
N PRO A 75 -2.25 6.49 -0.80
CA PRO A 75 -2.29 6.56 0.65
C PRO A 75 -1.74 5.30 1.30
N TYR A 76 -1.85 4.12 0.69
CA TYR A 76 -1.48 2.86 1.33
C TYR A 76 -0.44 2.09 0.53
N HIS A 77 0.59 1.63 1.24
CA HIS A 77 1.64 0.76 0.74
C HIS A 77 1.53 -0.61 1.38
N LYS A 78 2.00 -1.65 0.68
CA LYS A 78 2.02 -3.03 1.16
C LYS A 78 3.40 -3.63 0.96
N ASP A 79 3.98 -4.12 2.05
CA ASP A 79 5.22 -4.89 2.04
C ASP A 79 4.96 -6.33 2.52
N GLU A 80 5.68 -7.27 1.93
CA GLU A 80 5.59 -8.70 2.26
C GLU A 80 6.98 -9.25 2.58
N ALA A 81 7.04 -10.16 3.55
CA ALA A 81 8.21 -10.98 3.85
C ALA A 81 7.78 -12.43 4.13
N ARG A 82 8.74 -13.34 4.29
CA ARG A 82 8.42 -14.69 4.78
C ARG A 82 7.94 -14.62 6.22
N CYS A 83 7.17 -15.61 6.65
CA CYS A 83 6.84 -15.70 8.07
C CYS A 83 8.12 -15.74 8.91
N GLN A 84 8.10 -15.08 10.06
CA GLN A 84 9.27 -14.93 10.95
C GLN A 84 10.44 -14.11 10.39
N GLU A 85 10.27 -13.42 9.26
CA GLU A 85 11.22 -12.41 8.77
C GLU A 85 10.59 -11.01 8.91
N LEU A 86 11.39 -9.98 9.13
CA LEU A 86 10.90 -8.60 9.14
C LEU A 86 10.68 -8.14 7.70
N THR A 87 9.61 -7.37 7.47
CA THR A 87 9.48 -6.65 6.20
C THR A 87 10.50 -5.53 6.12
N GLU A 88 10.71 -5.00 4.90
CA GLU A 88 11.63 -3.88 4.68
C GLU A 88 11.17 -2.65 5.48
N PHE A 89 9.87 -2.34 5.47
CA PHE A 89 9.28 -1.28 6.29
C PHE A 89 9.54 -1.47 7.79
N GLU A 90 9.36 -2.68 8.32
CA GLU A 90 9.63 -2.95 9.74
C GLU A 90 11.10 -2.79 10.10
N SER A 91 11.99 -3.24 9.20
CA SER A 91 13.44 -3.14 9.39
C SER A 91 13.92 -1.69 9.38
N LYS A 92 13.36 -0.85 8.50
CA LYS A 92 13.71 0.58 8.40
C LYS A 92 13.15 1.41 9.56
N ASN A 93 11.95 1.09 10.04
CA ASN A 93 11.23 1.91 11.01
C ASN A 93 11.26 1.36 12.44
N GLY A 94 11.89 0.21 12.67
CA GLY A 94 12.10 -0.37 14.01
C GLY A 94 10.82 -0.72 14.76
N ILE A 95 9.76 -1.06 14.02
CA ILE A 95 8.37 -1.12 14.53
C ILE A 95 8.17 -2.33 15.45
N LEU A 96 8.80 -3.46 15.11
CA LEU A 96 8.59 -4.73 15.79
C LEU A 96 9.90 -5.51 15.86
N LYS A 97 10.16 -6.11 17.03
CA LYS A 97 11.14 -7.19 17.17
C LYS A 97 10.39 -8.50 17.00
N ILE A 98 10.84 -9.38 16.11
CA ILE A 98 10.36 -10.76 16.06
C ILE A 98 10.71 -11.38 17.42
N ARG A 99 9.70 -11.71 18.23
CA ARG A 99 9.91 -12.61 19.36
C ARG A 99 9.94 -14.02 18.79
N LEU A 100 11.16 -14.56 18.65
CA LEU A 100 11.40 -15.99 18.47
C LEU A 100 10.98 -16.74 19.74
#